data_AF-A0A177ZQ86-F1
#
_entry.id   AF-A0A177ZQ86-F1
#
_cell.length_a   1.000
_cell.length_b   1.000
_cell.length_c   1.000
_cell.angle_alpha   90.00
_cell.angle_beta   90.00
_cell.angle_gamma   90.00
#
_symmetry.space_group_name_H-M   'P 1'
#
loop_
_entity.id
_entity.type
_entity.pdbx_description
1 polymer ?
#
loop_
_entity_poly.entity_id
_entity_poly.type
_entity_poly.pdbx_seq_one_letter_code
_entity_poly.pdbx_strand_id
1 'polypeptide(L)'
;MSLFFKIADHPAEFEQIERLNYQTFVEEIPQHGENSSQKLRDRFHEENTYIIGLRKEQVIGMICVRNQRPFSLDQKIGKVEQHLPVQVENLCEIRLLAVDPAYRNGRVFVGLTQALIRYCLKMGYDAAIISGTTRQQKLYKHLGFQPFAYLTGDDKAAFQPMYLTKAIFEASDIGKILKEPVNFMPGPATIVDEVQSAFLSSPYSHRSKEFDHKLTYIQEQLTTLTKAQYVQVFHGTGTLANDVIAGQLSLLNGKGLILINGEFGNRLKDHAQRWQLSCDHYEVEWGEAFQYERISALIEEKEYQWLWTVHCETSTGVLNNLESLKEISQKHNLKLCVDCVSSLGAVPLNLEGVTFASGVSGKTLGSYTGLSFVFHQEKVRPSLCLPRYLDLGSYVEAGGVPYTQSSNLVEALAQALKKYEQPNDVYDQIKNRSEKIRNVIEEMGWKVLAPSEVAASLIMTIEFSEEKKAKTIGDNLFLNGFLLHYESSYLQKRNWLQISCMNRISEKDIKKLLELLSRFRDKEDATILSDYSF
;
A
#
# COMPACT_ATOMS: atom_id res chain seq x y z
N MET A 1 -10.05 -26.30 -3.13
CA MET A 1 -8.72 -25.73 -3.46
C MET A 1 -8.87 -24.55 -4.38
N SER A 2 -8.34 -23.39 -3.97
CA SER A 2 -8.47 -22.11 -4.65
C SER A 2 -7.64 -22.05 -5.95
N LEU A 3 -8.11 -21.25 -6.89
CA LEU A 3 -7.32 -20.83 -8.06
C LEU A 3 -6.22 -19.86 -7.60
N PHE A 4 -5.08 -19.88 -8.27
CA PHE A 4 -3.99 -18.95 -8.01
C PHE A 4 -3.43 -18.42 -9.32
N PHE A 5 -3.19 -17.12 -9.40
CA PHE A 5 -2.69 -16.46 -10.60
C PHE A 5 -1.31 -15.86 -10.35
N LYS A 6 -0.35 -16.10 -11.24
CA LYS A 6 1.02 -15.54 -11.16
C LYS A 6 1.61 -15.31 -12.54
N ILE A 7 2.73 -14.60 -12.58
CA ILE A 7 3.61 -14.62 -13.76
C ILE A 7 4.39 -15.93 -13.75
N ALA A 8 4.44 -16.63 -14.88
CA ALA A 8 5.25 -17.85 -15.01
C ALA A 8 6.73 -17.51 -14.87
N ASP A 9 7.43 -18.25 -14.01
CA ASP A 9 8.85 -18.03 -13.71
C ASP A 9 9.64 -19.34 -13.55
N HIS A 10 8.98 -20.50 -13.67
CA HIS A 10 9.60 -21.81 -13.49
C HIS A 10 9.59 -22.65 -14.79
N PRO A 11 10.68 -23.37 -15.14
CA PRO A 11 10.75 -24.19 -16.36
C PRO A 11 9.57 -25.17 -16.54
N ALA A 12 9.12 -25.80 -15.46
CA ALA A 12 7.97 -26.70 -15.48
C ALA A 12 6.63 -26.00 -15.82
N GLU A 13 6.50 -24.70 -15.52
CA GLU A 13 5.32 -23.91 -15.91
C GLU A 13 5.36 -23.62 -17.42
N PHE A 14 6.52 -23.24 -17.94
CA PHE A 14 6.72 -23.01 -19.39
C PHE A 14 6.45 -24.27 -20.21
N GLU A 15 6.90 -25.44 -19.76
CA GLU A 15 6.57 -26.71 -20.41
C GLU A 15 5.07 -26.97 -20.47
N GLN A 16 4.34 -26.70 -19.38
CA GLN A 16 2.88 -26.85 -19.35
C GLN A 16 2.18 -25.85 -20.25
N ILE A 17 2.69 -24.60 -20.35
CA ILE A 17 2.19 -23.59 -21.30
C ILE A 17 2.35 -24.09 -22.74
N GLU A 18 3.48 -24.68 -23.10
CA GLU A 18 3.72 -25.23 -24.45
C GLU A 18 2.73 -26.36 -24.80
N ARG A 19 2.44 -27.24 -23.85
CA ARG A 19 1.42 -28.31 -24.03
C ARG A 19 0.01 -27.74 -24.17
N LEU A 20 -0.35 -26.77 -23.32
CA LEU A 20 -1.65 -26.12 -23.37
C LEU A 20 -1.86 -25.32 -24.67
N ASN A 21 -0.79 -24.70 -25.18
CA ASN A 21 -0.77 -24.08 -26.50
C ASN A 21 -1.02 -25.10 -27.62
N TYR A 22 -0.37 -26.26 -27.56
CA TYR A 22 -0.53 -27.31 -28.57
C TYR A 22 -1.99 -27.76 -28.64
N GLN A 23 -2.58 -28.11 -27.49
CA GLN A 23 -3.99 -28.49 -27.40
C GLN A 23 -4.92 -27.40 -27.99
N THR A 24 -4.66 -26.14 -27.68
CA THR A 24 -5.54 -25.03 -28.10
C THR A 24 -5.37 -24.65 -29.58
N PHE A 25 -4.14 -24.55 -30.08
CA PHE A 25 -3.83 -23.94 -31.38
C PHE A 25 -3.34 -24.94 -32.45
N VAL A 26 -3.28 -26.22 -32.12
CA VAL A 26 -3.07 -27.32 -33.09
C VAL A 26 -4.32 -28.19 -33.13
N GLU A 27 -4.76 -28.71 -31.98
CA GLU A 27 -5.84 -29.71 -31.92
C GLU A 27 -7.23 -29.06 -32.03
N GLU A 28 -7.51 -28.02 -31.24
CA GLU A 28 -8.84 -27.38 -31.23
C GLU A 28 -9.02 -26.31 -32.33
N ILE A 29 -8.02 -25.45 -32.51
CA ILE A 29 -8.02 -24.40 -33.52
C ILE A 29 -6.83 -24.68 -34.44
N PRO A 30 -7.01 -25.30 -35.62
CA PRO A 30 -5.89 -25.78 -36.44
C PRO A 30 -5.15 -24.64 -37.14
N GLN A 31 -4.43 -23.83 -36.37
CA GLN A 31 -3.57 -22.73 -36.84
C GLN A 31 -2.15 -23.23 -37.15
N HIS A 32 -1.75 -24.34 -36.53
CA HIS A 32 -0.44 -24.95 -36.65
C HIS A 32 -0.57 -26.45 -36.98
N GLY A 33 0.49 -27.03 -37.55
CA GLY A 33 0.54 -28.46 -37.87
C GLY A 33 0.88 -29.34 -36.65
N GLU A 34 0.43 -30.60 -36.70
CA GLU A 34 0.71 -31.59 -35.67
C GLU A 34 2.21 -31.93 -35.58
N ASN A 35 2.68 -32.24 -34.37
CA ASN A 35 4.04 -32.69 -34.12
C ASN A 35 4.09 -33.79 -33.05
N SER A 36 5.18 -34.57 -33.05
CA SER A 36 5.34 -35.72 -32.16
C SER A 36 5.60 -35.36 -30.69
N SER A 37 6.03 -34.12 -30.39
CA SER A 37 6.31 -33.69 -29.02
C SER A 37 5.08 -33.17 -28.28
N GLN A 38 3.94 -32.97 -28.97
CA GLN A 38 2.71 -32.39 -28.44
C GLN A 38 2.93 -31.09 -27.67
N LYS A 39 3.89 -30.28 -28.16
CA LYS A 39 4.27 -29.00 -27.60
C LYS A 39 4.25 -27.95 -28.69
N LEU A 40 3.74 -26.77 -28.36
CA LEU A 40 3.75 -25.61 -29.23
C LEU A 40 4.37 -24.42 -28.48
N ARG A 41 5.59 -24.08 -28.88
CA ARG A 41 6.31 -22.91 -28.39
C ARG A 41 5.97 -21.70 -29.25
N ASP A 42 5.54 -20.61 -28.63
CA ASP A 42 5.31 -19.35 -29.35
C ASP A 42 6.63 -18.80 -29.89
N ARG A 43 6.59 -18.19 -31.07
CA ARG A 43 7.79 -17.61 -31.70
C ARG A 43 8.44 -16.50 -30.87
N PHE A 44 7.71 -15.85 -29.97
CA PHE A 44 8.22 -14.82 -29.06
C PHE A 44 8.31 -15.31 -27.61
N HIS A 45 8.40 -16.62 -27.38
CA HIS A 45 8.34 -17.22 -26.04
C HIS A 45 9.29 -16.56 -25.03
N GLU A 46 10.53 -16.28 -25.41
CA GLU A 46 11.55 -15.68 -24.53
C GLU A 46 11.24 -14.25 -24.10
N GLU A 47 10.42 -13.53 -24.88
CA GLU A 47 10.12 -12.12 -24.67
C GLU A 47 8.72 -11.90 -24.09
N ASN A 48 7.89 -12.94 -24.11
CA ASN A 48 6.52 -12.90 -23.63
C ASN A 48 6.46 -12.98 -22.11
N THR A 49 5.61 -12.16 -21.51
CA THR A 49 5.17 -12.37 -20.13
C THR A 49 3.93 -13.25 -20.11
N TYR A 50 4.02 -14.42 -19.49
CA TYR A 50 2.88 -15.33 -19.34
C TYR A 50 2.25 -15.17 -17.96
N ILE A 51 0.98 -14.78 -17.92
CA ILE A 51 0.15 -14.85 -16.71
C ILE A 51 -0.56 -16.20 -16.72
N ILE A 52 -0.36 -17.01 -15.69
CA ILE A 52 -0.89 -18.35 -15.58
C ILE A 52 -1.93 -18.46 -14.47
N GLY A 53 -2.92 -19.31 -14.69
CA GLY A 53 -3.88 -19.77 -13.70
C GLY A 53 -3.54 -21.19 -13.27
N LEU A 54 -3.34 -21.36 -11.97
CA LEU A 54 -2.89 -22.60 -11.35
C LEU A 54 -4.00 -23.22 -10.50
N ARG A 55 -4.08 -24.56 -10.57
CA ARG A 55 -4.75 -25.39 -9.56
C ARG A 55 -3.73 -26.37 -9.02
N LYS A 56 -3.34 -26.21 -7.75
CA LYS A 56 -2.10 -26.78 -7.20
C LYS A 56 -0.90 -26.31 -8.03
N GLU A 57 -0.12 -27.22 -8.60
CA GLU A 57 1.03 -26.95 -9.46
C GLU A 57 0.71 -27.09 -10.97
N GLN A 58 -0.55 -27.40 -11.32
CA GLN A 58 -0.98 -27.55 -12.71
C GLN A 58 -1.42 -26.22 -13.33
N VAL A 59 -0.84 -25.86 -14.48
CA VAL A 59 -1.30 -24.76 -15.33
C VAL A 59 -2.59 -25.18 -16.02
N ILE A 60 -3.69 -24.52 -15.66
CA ILE A 60 -5.03 -24.80 -16.20
C ILE A 60 -5.55 -23.66 -17.11
N GLY A 61 -4.78 -22.59 -17.22
CA GLY A 61 -5.03 -21.51 -18.16
C GLY A 61 -3.87 -20.54 -18.20
N MET A 62 -3.74 -19.82 -19.29
CA MET A 62 -2.72 -18.80 -19.47
C MET A 62 -3.19 -17.69 -20.41
N ILE A 63 -2.62 -16.51 -20.22
CA ILE A 63 -2.73 -15.37 -21.11
C ILE A 63 -1.37 -14.68 -21.22
N CYS A 64 -1.00 -14.28 -22.43
CA CYS A 64 0.31 -13.71 -22.71
C CYS A 64 0.25 -12.20 -22.97
N VAL A 65 1.24 -11.46 -22.48
CA VAL A 65 1.46 -10.04 -22.78
C VAL A 65 2.84 -9.88 -23.40
N ARG A 66 2.91 -9.11 -24.49
CA ARG A 66 4.14 -8.70 -25.14
C ARG A 66 4.23 -7.18 -25.11
N ASN A 67 5.36 -6.65 -24.67
CA ASN A 67 5.66 -5.21 -24.70
C ASN A 67 6.87 -4.88 -25.58
N GLN A 68 7.51 -5.89 -26.17
CA GLN A 68 8.64 -5.70 -27.09
C GLN A 68 8.18 -5.71 -28.54
N ARG A 69 8.85 -4.92 -29.38
CA ARG A 69 8.60 -4.85 -30.82
C ARG A 69 9.50 -5.84 -31.58
N PRO A 70 9.05 -6.38 -32.72
CA PRO A 70 7.74 -6.14 -33.35
C PRO A 70 6.62 -6.90 -32.64
N PHE A 71 5.42 -6.33 -32.63
CA PHE A 71 4.19 -7.04 -32.30
C PHE A 71 3.78 -7.96 -33.45
N SER A 72 2.95 -8.96 -33.16
CA SER A 72 2.42 -9.84 -34.20
C SER A 72 1.55 -9.09 -35.20
N LEU A 73 0.82 -8.07 -34.73
CA LEU A 73 0.06 -7.16 -35.59
C LEU A 73 0.95 -6.28 -36.47
N ASP A 74 2.16 -5.89 -36.04
CA ASP A 74 3.04 -5.06 -36.89
C ASP A 74 3.38 -5.73 -38.22
N GLN A 75 3.51 -7.05 -38.19
CA GLN A 75 3.80 -7.85 -39.37
C GLN A 75 2.60 -8.02 -40.30
N LYS A 76 1.38 -7.80 -39.79
CA LYS A 76 0.13 -7.98 -40.55
C LYS A 76 -0.35 -6.68 -41.16
N ILE A 77 -0.20 -5.56 -40.46
CA ILE A 77 -0.76 -4.26 -40.88
C ILE A 77 0.29 -3.14 -40.99
N GLY A 78 1.56 -3.39 -40.68
CA GLY A 78 2.56 -2.33 -40.50
C GLY A 78 2.50 -1.76 -39.08
N LYS A 79 3.18 -0.62 -38.82
CA LYS A 79 3.25 -0.04 -37.48
C LYS A 79 1.85 0.24 -36.93
N VAL A 80 1.48 -0.47 -35.86
CA VAL A 80 0.12 -0.41 -35.27
C VAL A 80 -0.34 1.01 -34.93
N GLU A 81 0.57 1.89 -34.52
CA GLU A 81 0.30 3.30 -34.20
C GLU A 81 -0.24 4.10 -35.37
N GLN A 82 0.08 3.71 -36.61
CA GLN A 82 -0.42 4.39 -37.81
C GLN A 82 -1.90 4.12 -38.05
N HIS A 83 -2.47 3.11 -37.39
CA HIS A 83 -3.86 2.70 -37.52
C HIS A 83 -4.70 2.99 -36.28
N LEU A 84 -4.07 3.23 -35.12
CA LEU A 84 -4.80 3.53 -33.90
C LEU A 84 -5.52 4.88 -34.00
N PRO A 85 -6.79 4.98 -33.59
CA PRO A 85 -7.53 6.24 -33.60
C PRO A 85 -7.13 7.18 -32.45
N VAL A 86 -6.18 6.75 -31.61
CA VAL A 86 -5.72 7.44 -30.41
C VAL A 86 -4.20 7.39 -30.34
N GLN A 87 -3.60 8.43 -29.78
CA GLN A 87 -2.19 8.43 -29.44
C GLN A 87 -1.97 7.58 -28.18
N VAL A 88 -0.94 6.74 -28.21
CA VAL A 88 -0.57 5.83 -27.11
C VAL A 88 0.94 5.94 -26.89
N GLU A 89 1.35 5.95 -25.62
CA GLU A 89 2.76 6.01 -25.23
C GLU A 89 3.29 4.63 -24.82
N ASN A 90 2.49 3.86 -24.07
CA ASN A 90 2.88 2.59 -23.48
C ASN A 90 1.94 1.46 -23.92
N LEU A 91 2.16 1.00 -25.15
CA LEU A 91 1.34 -0.04 -25.78
C LEU A 91 1.84 -1.45 -25.44
N CYS A 92 0.91 -2.35 -25.13
CA CYS A 92 1.20 -3.79 -25.09
C CYS A 92 0.30 -4.60 -26.04
N GLU A 93 0.79 -5.76 -26.48
CA GLU A 93 0.02 -6.73 -27.24
C GLU A 93 -0.39 -7.88 -26.33
N ILE A 94 -1.69 -8.07 -26.15
CA ILE A 94 -2.23 -9.25 -25.49
C ILE A 94 -2.36 -10.35 -26.55
N ARG A 95 -1.76 -11.49 -26.26
CA ARG A 95 -1.64 -12.63 -27.18
C ARG A 95 -2.02 -13.89 -26.44
N LEU A 96 -2.31 -14.94 -27.21
CA LEU A 96 -2.45 -16.32 -26.74
C LEU A 96 -3.27 -16.46 -25.44
N LEU A 97 -4.57 -16.70 -25.57
CA LEU A 97 -5.41 -17.09 -24.46
C LEU A 97 -5.73 -18.57 -24.61
N ALA A 98 -5.33 -19.37 -23.62
CA ALA A 98 -5.65 -20.78 -23.56
C ALA A 98 -6.19 -21.13 -22.17
N VAL A 99 -7.26 -21.91 -22.12
CA VAL A 99 -7.83 -22.45 -20.88
C VAL A 99 -8.10 -23.91 -21.13
N ASP A 100 -7.64 -24.77 -20.24
CA ASP A 100 -7.86 -26.21 -20.29
C ASP A 100 -9.39 -26.48 -20.39
N PRO A 101 -9.84 -27.29 -21.37
CA PRO A 101 -11.27 -27.61 -21.57
C PRO A 101 -12.02 -28.02 -20.30
N ALA A 102 -11.38 -28.77 -19.41
CA ALA A 102 -11.98 -29.22 -18.15
C ALA A 102 -12.30 -28.06 -17.18
N TYR A 103 -11.73 -26.88 -17.43
CA TYR A 103 -11.80 -25.71 -16.57
C TYR A 103 -12.48 -24.49 -17.21
N ARG A 104 -13.11 -24.65 -18.38
CA ARG A 104 -13.85 -23.60 -19.10
C ARG A 104 -15.23 -23.28 -18.49
N ASN A 105 -15.32 -23.24 -17.15
CA ASN A 105 -16.52 -22.86 -16.40
C ASN A 105 -16.61 -21.34 -16.13
N GLY A 106 -15.79 -20.54 -16.79
CA GLY A 106 -15.73 -19.07 -16.65
C GLY A 106 -14.83 -18.56 -15.52
N ARG A 107 -14.65 -19.30 -14.42
CA ARG A 107 -13.88 -18.81 -13.26
C ARG A 107 -12.40 -18.56 -13.57
N VAL A 108 -11.77 -19.46 -14.33
CA VAL A 108 -10.36 -19.32 -14.73
C VAL A 108 -10.17 -18.13 -15.66
N PHE A 109 -11.05 -17.99 -16.66
CA PHE A 109 -11.01 -16.87 -17.58
C PHE A 109 -11.18 -15.52 -16.87
N VAL A 110 -12.16 -15.41 -15.96
CA VAL A 110 -12.37 -14.20 -15.17
C VAL A 110 -11.13 -13.89 -14.33
N GLY A 111 -10.57 -14.88 -13.65
CA GLY A 111 -9.38 -14.67 -12.82
C GLY A 111 -8.13 -14.30 -13.62
N LEU A 112 -7.89 -14.93 -14.78
CA LEU A 112 -6.82 -14.56 -15.72
C LEU A 112 -6.99 -13.13 -16.22
N THR A 113 -8.22 -12.75 -16.58
CA THR A 113 -8.53 -11.40 -17.04
C THR A 113 -8.28 -10.37 -15.94
N GLN A 114 -8.72 -10.64 -14.71
CA GLN A 114 -8.44 -9.77 -13.56
C GLN A 114 -6.94 -9.64 -13.29
N ALA A 115 -6.19 -10.74 -13.32
CA ALA A 115 -4.75 -10.73 -13.16
C ALA A 115 -4.05 -9.94 -14.28
N LEU A 116 -4.47 -10.13 -15.54
CA LEU A 116 -4.00 -9.38 -16.69
C LEU A 116 -4.21 -7.89 -16.55
N ILE A 117 -5.43 -7.46 -16.20
CA ILE A 117 -5.74 -6.03 -16.05
C ILE A 117 -4.85 -5.42 -14.96
N ARG A 118 -4.73 -6.09 -13.81
CA ARG A 118 -3.86 -5.66 -12.72
C ARG A 118 -2.40 -5.55 -13.18
N TYR A 119 -1.89 -6.57 -13.88
CA TYR A 119 -0.55 -6.53 -14.46
C TYR A 119 -0.36 -5.33 -15.38
N CYS A 120 -1.28 -5.12 -16.33
CA CYS A 120 -1.17 -4.03 -17.29
C CYS A 120 -1.21 -2.65 -16.63
N LEU A 121 -2.10 -2.45 -15.66
CA LEU A 121 -2.19 -1.22 -14.88
C LEU A 121 -0.91 -0.98 -14.06
N LYS A 122 -0.34 -2.04 -13.46
CA LYS A 122 0.91 -1.95 -12.71
C LYS A 122 2.11 -1.63 -13.59
N MET A 123 2.16 -2.15 -14.82
CA MET A 123 3.22 -1.84 -15.78
C MET A 123 3.04 -0.48 -16.47
N GLY A 124 1.94 0.23 -16.20
CA GLY A 124 1.70 1.56 -16.76
C GLY A 124 1.30 1.55 -18.24
N TYR A 125 0.78 0.43 -18.76
CA TYR A 125 0.27 0.41 -20.13
C TYR A 125 -1.00 1.26 -20.23
N ASP A 126 -1.05 2.17 -21.20
CA ASP A 126 -2.19 3.06 -21.46
C ASP A 126 -3.16 2.47 -22.51
N ALA A 127 -2.67 1.54 -23.33
CA ALA A 127 -3.47 0.75 -24.25
C ALA A 127 -2.95 -0.68 -24.43
N ALA A 128 -3.86 -1.57 -24.82
CA ALA A 128 -3.58 -2.93 -25.22
C ALA A 128 -4.20 -3.25 -26.58
N ILE A 129 -3.49 -4.03 -27.40
CA ILE A 129 -3.98 -4.51 -28.70
C ILE A 129 -4.07 -6.04 -28.74
N ILE A 130 -4.98 -6.56 -29.55
CA ILE A 130 -5.16 -7.99 -29.81
C ILE A 130 -5.39 -8.25 -31.31
N SER A 131 -4.93 -9.41 -31.77
CA SER A 131 -5.38 -10.03 -33.02
C SER A 131 -6.55 -10.97 -32.70
N GLY A 132 -7.76 -10.42 -32.51
CA GLY A 132 -8.92 -11.19 -32.07
C GLY A 132 -9.51 -12.07 -33.17
N THR A 133 -9.76 -13.35 -32.90
CA THR A 133 -10.47 -14.22 -33.87
C THR A 133 -11.90 -13.72 -34.10
N THR A 134 -12.37 -13.75 -35.35
CA THR A 134 -13.75 -13.38 -35.69
C THR A 134 -14.79 -14.23 -34.96
N ARG A 135 -14.44 -15.47 -34.58
CA ARG A 135 -15.29 -16.41 -33.83
C ARG A 135 -15.62 -15.95 -32.40
N GLN A 136 -14.80 -15.06 -31.81
CA GLN A 136 -14.92 -14.61 -30.41
C GLN A 136 -15.14 -13.10 -30.29
N GLN A 137 -15.56 -12.42 -31.36
CA GLN A 137 -15.77 -10.95 -31.34
C GLN A 137 -16.72 -10.48 -30.22
N LYS A 138 -17.73 -11.27 -29.88
CA LYS A 138 -18.67 -10.92 -28.80
C LYS A 138 -17.95 -10.80 -27.45
N LEU A 139 -17.00 -11.71 -27.18
CA LEU A 139 -16.19 -11.68 -25.96
C LEU A 139 -15.30 -10.43 -25.92
N TYR A 140 -14.58 -10.16 -27.01
CA TYR A 140 -13.68 -8.99 -27.08
C TYR A 140 -14.43 -7.67 -26.93
N LYS A 141 -15.60 -7.53 -27.57
CA LYS A 141 -16.47 -6.35 -27.41
C LYS A 141 -16.96 -6.20 -25.97
N HIS A 142 -17.29 -7.31 -25.29
CA HIS A 142 -17.70 -7.28 -23.88
C HIS A 142 -16.57 -6.85 -22.94
N LEU A 143 -15.31 -7.16 -23.27
CA LEU A 143 -14.10 -6.64 -22.61
C LEU A 143 -13.80 -5.17 -22.95
N GLY A 144 -14.56 -4.56 -23.87
CA GLY A 144 -14.38 -3.18 -24.31
C GLY A 144 -13.47 -3.02 -25.53
N PHE A 145 -12.93 -4.10 -26.11
CA PHE A 145 -12.08 -3.98 -27.30
C PHE A 145 -12.86 -3.46 -28.50
N GLN A 146 -12.23 -2.59 -29.27
CA GLN A 146 -12.77 -1.96 -30.48
C GLN A 146 -11.89 -2.26 -31.68
N PRO A 147 -12.45 -2.53 -32.87
CA PRO A 147 -11.67 -2.64 -34.10
C PRO A 147 -10.91 -1.35 -34.42
N PHE A 148 -9.67 -1.44 -34.92
CA PHE A 148 -8.91 -0.27 -35.40
C PHE A 148 -8.27 -0.43 -36.78
N ALA A 149 -8.28 -1.64 -37.36
CA ALA A 149 -7.75 -1.89 -38.70
C ALA A 149 -8.62 -2.92 -39.45
N TYR A 150 -8.28 -3.17 -40.71
CA TYR A 150 -8.97 -4.15 -41.56
C TYR A 150 -8.74 -5.59 -41.08
N LEU A 151 -9.59 -6.53 -41.51
CA LEU A 151 -9.44 -7.95 -41.21
C LEU A 151 -8.14 -8.50 -41.79
N THR A 152 -7.45 -9.35 -41.03
CA THR A 152 -6.18 -9.98 -41.40
C THR A 152 -6.31 -11.50 -41.32
N GLY A 153 -5.48 -12.24 -42.05
CA GLY A 153 -5.55 -13.71 -42.12
C GLY A 153 -6.20 -14.21 -43.41
N ASP A 154 -6.38 -15.52 -43.52
CA ASP A 154 -6.98 -16.19 -44.68
C ASP A 154 -8.48 -16.50 -44.44
N ASP A 155 -9.16 -17.03 -45.47
CA ASP A 155 -10.60 -17.35 -45.40
C ASP A 155 -10.94 -18.38 -44.31
N LYS A 156 -9.97 -19.18 -43.86
CA LYS A 156 -10.16 -20.21 -42.82
C LYS A 156 -9.94 -19.67 -41.41
N ALA A 157 -9.13 -18.63 -41.26
CA ALA A 157 -8.78 -18.01 -39.98
C ALA A 157 -8.65 -16.48 -40.11
N ALA A 158 -9.80 -15.80 -40.23
CA ALA A 158 -9.86 -14.34 -40.18
C ALA A 158 -9.71 -13.79 -38.75
N PHE A 159 -8.93 -12.73 -38.61
CA PHE A 159 -8.67 -12.02 -37.36
C PHE A 159 -8.97 -10.53 -37.52
N GLN A 160 -9.56 -9.94 -36.48
CA GLN A 160 -9.80 -8.52 -36.35
C GLN A 160 -8.74 -7.91 -35.42
N PRO A 161 -7.88 -7.01 -35.92
CA PRO A 161 -7.08 -6.14 -35.06
C PRO A 161 -8.01 -5.26 -34.21
N MET A 162 -7.86 -5.35 -32.88
CA MET A 162 -8.65 -4.59 -31.91
C MET A 162 -7.76 -3.96 -30.84
N TYR A 163 -8.20 -2.85 -30.27
CA TYR A 163 -7.51 -2.12 -29.20
C TYR A 163 -8.43 -1.84 -28.02
N LEU A 164 -7.84 -1.60 -26.86
CA LEU A 164 -8.51 -1.23 -25.62
C LEU A 164 -7.62 -0.21 -24.90
N THR A 165 -8.15 0.97 -24.59
CA THR A 165 -7.46 1.95 -23.72
C THR A 165 -7.93 1.79 -22.29
N LYS A 166 -7.14 2.31 -21.34
CA LYS A 166 -7.55 2.38 -19.92
C LYS A 166 -8.93 3.04 -19.74
N ALA A 167 -9.17 4.17 -20.39
CA ALA A 167 -10.44 4.90 -20.28
C ALA A 167 -11.62 4.09 -20.85
N ILE A 168 -11.44 3.40 -21.97
CA ILE A 168 -12.49 2.52 -22.54
C ILE A 168 -12.74 1.34 -21.61
N PHE A 169 -11.69 0.77 -21.02
CA PHE A 169 -11.81 -0.32 -20.06
C PHE A 169 -12.60 0.10 -18.83
N GLU A 170 -12.25 1.23 -18.19
CA GLU A 170 -12.95 1.76 -17.01
C GLU A 170 -14.43 2.04 -17.29
N ALA A 171 -14.78 2.46 -18.51
CA ALA A 171 -16.16 2.69 -18.93
C ALA A 171 -16.95 1.40 -19.27
N SER A 172 -16.27 0.28 -19.51
CA SER A 172 -16.88 -1.01 -19.88
C SER A 172 -17.64 -1.67 -18.72
N ASP A 173 -18.53 -2.62 -19.04
CA ASP A 173 -19.26 -3.40 -18.02
C ASP A 173 -18.31 -4.16 -17.09
N ILE A 174 -17.23 -4.70 -17.65
CA ILE A 174 -16.22 -5.44 -16.87
C ILE A 174 -15.40 -4.49 -16.00
N GLY A 175 -15.02 -3.31 -16.50
CA GLY A 175 -14.33 -2.29 -15.73
C GLY A 175 -15.12 -1.86 -14.50
N LYS A 176 -16.43 -1.65 -14.65
CA LYS A 176 -17.34 -1.30 -13.55
C LYS A 176 -17.52 -2.40 -12.51
N ILE A 177 -17.34 -3.67 -12.89
CA ILE A 177 -17.50 -4.84 -12.01
C ILE A 177 -16.15 -5.31 -11.44
N LEU A 178 -15.02 -4.85 -12.00
CA LEU A 178 -13.69 -5.19 -11.50
C LEU A 178 -13.57 -4.70 -10.06
N LYS A 179 -13.42 -5.65 -9.14
CA LYS A 179 -13.21 -5.31 -7.73
C LYS A 179 -11.81 -4.76 -7.54
N GLU A 180 -11.77 -3.61 -6.89
CA GLU A 180 -10.56 -3.03 -6.35
C GLU A 180 -9.82 -4.06 -5.47
N PRO A 181 -8.48 -4.07 -5.50
CA PRO A 181 -7.70 -4.93 -4.60
C PRO A 181 -8.03 -4.62 -3.13
N VAL A 182 -8.06 -5.67 -2.31
CA VAL A 182 -8.19 -5.51 -0.86
C VAL A 182 -6.91 -4.84 -0.34
N ASN A 183 -7.06 -3.70 0.32
CA ASN A 183 -5.95 -2.82 0.69
C ASN A 183 -5.37 -3.17 2.07
N PHE A 184 -4.18 -3.77 2.06
CA PHE A 184 -3.32 -4.03 3.24
C PHE A 184 -2.09 -3.10 3.25
N MET A 185 -2.13 -1.95 2.56
CA MET A 185 -1.08 -0.93 2.64
C MET A 185 -1.18 -0.10 3.91
N PRO A 186 -0.06 0.41 4.45
CA PRO A 186 -0.09 1.36 5.54
C PRO A 186 -0.41 2.81 5.11
N GLY A 187 -0.70 3.02 3.83
CA GLY A 187 -1.08 4.30 3.25
C GLY A 187 -1.05 4.24 1.72
N PRO A 188 -1.97 4.94 1.03
CA PRO A 188 -3.12 5.66 1.58
C PRO A 188 -4.18 4.71 2.16
N ALA A 189 -4.93 5.19 3.17
CA ALA A 189 -6.03 4.43 3.77
C ALA A 189 -7.22 4.31 2.80
N THR A 190 -8.02 3.25 2.95
CA THR A 190 -9.30 3.13 2.24
C THR A 190 -10.26 4.21 2.73
N ILE A 191 -10.75 5.04 1.81
CA ILE A 191 -11.72 6.10 2.11
C ILE A 191 -13.13 5.54 2.01
N VAL A 192 -13.94 5.77 3.05
CA VAL A 192 -15.35 5.38 3.07
C VAL A 192 -16.22 6.41 2.36
N ASP A 193 -17.36 5.98 1.82
CA ASP A 193 -18.25 6.80 0.97
C ASP A 193 -18.68 8.10 1.64
N GLU A 194 -18.92 8.10 2.97
CA GLU A 194 -19.29 9.30 3.70
C GLU A 194 -18.15 10.33 3.73
N VAL A 195 -16.90 9.88 3.87
CA VAL A 195 -15.72 10.75 3.84
C VAL A 195 -15.46 11.26 2.43
N GLN A 196 -15.65 10.41 1.41
CA GLN A 196 -15.58 10.83 0.01
C GLN A 196 -16.65 11.88 -0.31
N SER A 197 -17.88 11.67 0.14
CA SER A 197 -18.99 12.62 -0.05
C SER A 197 -18.71 13.96 0.64
N ALA A 198 -18.18 13.93 1.87
CA ALA A 198 -17.77 15.14 2.59
C ALA A 198 -16.66 15.90 1.83
N PHE A 199 -15.67 15.19 1.28
CA PHE A 199 -14.60 15.79 0.47
C PHE A 199 -15.14 16.48 -0.80
N LEU A 200 -16.19 15.93 -1.42
CA LEU A 200 -16.79 16.47 -2.65
C LEU A 200 -17.72 17.69 -2.42
N SER A 201 -17.88 18.15 -1.18
CA SER A 201 -18.68 19.35 -0.86
C SER A 201 -18.15 20.59 -1.57
N SER A 202 -19.01 21.58 -1.84
CA SER A 202 -18.58 22.86 -2.41
C SER A 202 -17.53 23.54 -1.53
N PRO A 203 -16.41 24.02 -2.09
CA PRO A 203 -15.39 24.69 -1.29
C PRO A 203 -15.92 26.03 -0.75
N TYR A 204 -15.50 26.38 0.47
CA TYR A 204 -15.84 27.65 1.12
C TYR A 204 -14.60 28.31 1.73
N SER A 205 -14.70 29.60 2.00
CA SER A 205 -13.57 30.40 2.49
C SER A 205 -13.06 29.91 3.84
N HIS A 206 -11.74 29.76 3.98
CA HIS A 206 -11.06 29.47 5.26
C HIS A 206 -11.17 30.58 6.31
N ARG A 207 -11.84 31.70 5.98
CA ARG A 207 -12.16 32.81 6.88
C ARG A 207 -13.66 32.87 7.22
N SER A 208 -14.44 31.87 6.78
CA SER A 208 -15.87 31.81 7.09
C SER A 208 -16.09 31.21 8.49
N LYS A 209 -17.20 31.58 9.13
CA LYS A 209 -17.61 30.97 10.41
C LYS A 209 -17.81 29.46 10.29
N GLU A 210 -18.22 28.99 9.12
CA GLU A 210 -18.39 27.57 8.84
C GLU A 210 -17.05 26.82 8.94
N PHE A 211 -15.99 27.39 8.36
CA PHE A 211 -14.64 26.84 8.49
C PHE A 211 -14.17 26.84 9.94
N ASP A 212 -14.33 27.97 10.63
CA ASP A 212 -13.89 28.11 12.02
C ASP A 212 -14.59 27.08 12.92
N HIS A 213 -15.91 26.91 12.80
CA HIS A 213 -16.65 25.90 13.56
C HIS A 213 -16.16 24.48 13.24
N LYS A 214 -15.88 24.18 11.97
CA LYS A 214 -15.42 22.85 11.56
C LYS A 214 -14.01 22.54 12.05
N LEU A 215 -13.11 23.53 12.00
CA LEU A 215 -11.76 23.41 12.52
C LEU A 215 -11.76 23.23 14.04
N THR A 216 -12.54 24.03 14.77
CA THR A 216 -12.69 23.89 16.23
C THR A 216 -13.20 22.50 16.60
N TYR A 217 -14.22 21.99 15.91
CA TYR A 217 -14.70 20.62 16.10
C TYR A 217 -13.57 19.59 15.92
N ILE A 218 -12.77 19.70 14.85
CA ILE A 218 -11.64 18.79 14.62
C ILE A 218 -10.61 18.89 15.75
N GLN A 219 -10.25 20.09 16.17
CA GLN A 219 -9.30 20.30 17.25
C GLN A 219 -9.81 19.67 18.55
N GLU A 220 -11.08 19.87 18.91
CA GLU A 220 -11.72 19.27 20.09
C GLU A 220 -11.75 17.74 20.03
N GLN A 221 -12.10 17.15 18.89
CA GLN A 221 -12.11 15.71 18.72
C GLN A 221 -10.69 15.12 18.85
N LEU A 222 -9.69 15.77 18.24
CA LEU A 222 -8.30 15.32 18.29
C LEU A 222 -7.70 15.46 19.70
N THR A 223 -7.96 16.56 20.42
CA THR A 223 -7.50 16.71 21.80
C THR A 223 -8.20 15.74 22.74
N THR A 224 -9.51 15.51 22.56
CA THR A 224 -10.24 14.50 23.35
C THR A 224 -9.69 13.09 23.10
N LEU A 225 -9.45 12.73 21.85
CA LEU A 225 -8.92 11.41 21.46
C LEU A 225 -7.54 11.12 22.03
N THR A 226 -6.72 12.16 22.21
CA THR A 226 -5.29 12.03 22.55
C THR A 226 -4.93 12.52 23.94
N LYS A 227 -5.87 13.18 24.63
CA LYS A 227 -5.64 13.95 25.87
C LYS A 227 -4.57 15.05 25.77
N ALA A 228 -4.23 15.48 24.57
CA ALA A 228 -3.36 16.65 24.39
C ALA A 228 -4.10 17.92 24.83
N GLN A 229 -3.37 18.88 25.40
CA GLN A 229 -3.95 20.18 25.79
C GLN A 229 -4.39 21.00 24.57
N TYR A 230 -3.58 20.99 23.52
CA TYR A 230 -3.79 21.80 22.31
C TYR A 230 -3.37 21.02 21.06
N VAL A 231 -3.95 21.38 19.91
CA VAL A 231 -3.55 20.85 18.60
C VAL A 231 -3.70 21.92 17.53
N GLN A 232 -2.70 22.04 16.66
CA GLN A 232 -2.77 22.88 15.45
C GLN A 232 -2.78 22.02 14.20
N VAL A 233 -3.59 22.42 13.22
CA VAL A 233 -3.78 21.73 11.95
C VAL A 233 -3.05 22.47 10.84
N PHE A 234 -2.18 21.77 10.14
CA PHE A 234 -1.39 22.28 9.02
C PHE A 234 -1.85 21.63 7.71
N HIS A 235 -1.73 22.35 6.59
CA HIS A 235 -1.95 21.79 5.26
C HIS A 235 -0.64 21.19 4.74
N GLY A 236 -0.48 19.89 4.98
CA GLY A 236 0.69 19.13 4.58
C GLY A 236 0.65 17.68 5.09
N THR A 237 1.78 17.01 4.97
CA THR A 237 1.94 15.60 5.37
C THR A 237 2.53 15.49 6.77
N GLY A 238 2.58 14.28 7.35
CA GLY A 238 3.24 14.06 8.65
C GLY A 238 4.69 14.55 8.71
N THR A 239 5.40 14.55 7.57
CA THR A 239 6.75 15.14 7.44
C THR A 239 6.75 16.63 7.79
N LEU A 240 5.74 17.39 7.37
CA LEU A 240 5.60 18.81 7.71
C LEU A 240 5.43 19.00 9.22
N ALA A 241 4.62 18.16 9.88
CA ALA A 241 4.44 18.24 11.32
C ALA A 241 5.76 17.97 12.08
N ASN A 242 6.58 17.03 11.60
CA ASN A 242 7.92 16.80 12.16
C ASN A 242 8.88 17.98 11.90
N ASP A 243 8.80 18.66 10.74
CA ASP A 243 9.56 19.89 10.49
C ASP A 243 9.13 21.05 11.42
N VAL A 244 7.85 21.16 11.73
CA VAL A 244 7.35 22.15 12.71
C VAL A 244 7.92 21.84 14.10
N ILE A 245 7.91 20.57 14.52
CA ILE A 245 8.49 20.14 15.80
C ILE A 245 10.00 20.43 15.84
N ALA A 246 10.74 20.08 14.79
CA ALA A 246 12.16 20.40 14.69
C ALA A 246 12.42 21.92 14.74
N GLY A 247 11.57 22.72 14.12
CA GLY A 247 11.59 24.17 14.24
C GLY A 247 11.39 24.64 15.68
N GLN A 248 10.43 24.09 16.42
CA GLN A 248 10.26 24.41 17.84
C GLN A 248 11.48 24.01 18.69
N LEU A 249 12.07 22.84 18.42
CA LEU A 249 13.29 22.39 19.08
C LEU A 249 14.49 23.30 18.78
N SER A 250 14.55 23.92 17.59
CA SER A 250 15.63 24.86 17.23
C SER A 250 15.61 26.16 18.05
N LEU A 251 14.48 26.48 18.70
CA LEU A 251 14.36 27.62 19.61
C LEU A 251 14.82 27.30 21.03
N LEU A 252 15.06 26.02 21.33
CA LEU A 252 15.58 25.59 22.63
C LEU A 252 17.11 25.68 22.63
N ASN A 253 17.67 26.09 23.76
CA ASN A 253 19.11 25.97 23.99
C ASN A 253 19.44 24.55 24.47
N GLY A 254 20.60 24.04 24.09
CA GLY A 254 21.12 22.76 24.59
C GLY A 254 20.97 21.59 23.63
N LYS A 255 21.42 20.42 24.10
CA LYS A 255 21.56 19.21 23.29
C LYS A 255 20.34 18.30 23.47
N GLY A 256 19.91 17.63 22.40
CA GLY A 256 18.86 16.61 22.45
C GLY A 256 19.34 15.19 22.25
N LEU A 257 18.41 14.25 22.40
CA LEU A 257 18.59 12.84 22.10
C LEU A 257 17.48 12.36 21.14
N ILE A 258 17.86 11.68 20.05
CA ILE A 258 16.92 11.04 19.13
C ILE A 258 17.01 9.52 19.29
N LEU A 259 15.87 8.86 19.47
CA LEU A 259 15.80 7.39 19.55
C LEU A 259 15.43 6.80 18.18
N ILE A 260 16.17 5.78 17.74
CA ILE A 260 16.03 5.22 16.39
C ILE A 260 16.02 3.70 16.44
N ASN A 261 14.94 3.10 15.93
CA ASN A 261 14.82 1.65 15.72
C ASN A 261 14.21 1.29 14.35
N GLY A 262 14.27 2.22 13.39
CA GLY A 262 13.75 2.01 12.03
C GLY A 262 13.88 3.20 11.07
N GLU A 263 13.16 3.13 9.95
CA GLU A 263 13.14 4.14 8.89
C GLU A 263 12.64 5.51 9.40
N PHE A 264 11.58 5.53 10.20
CA PHE A 264 10.97 6.79 10.61
C PHE A 264 11.80 7.48 11.71
N GLY A 265 12.46 6.72 12.59
CA GLY A 265 13.48 7.27 13.49
C GLY A 265 14.67 7.88 12.72
N ASN A 266 15.14 7.23 11.66
CA ASN A 266 16.16 7.79 10.77
C ASN A 266 15.68 9.07 10.06
N ARG A 267 14.38 9.19 9.79
CA ARG A 267 13.79 10.41 9.25
C ARG A 267 13.79 11.55 10.26
N LEU A 268 13.54 11.28 11.55
CA LEU A 268 13.67 12.30 12.61
C LEU A 268 15.12 12.83 12.70
N LYS A 269 16.11 11.95 12.54
CA LYS A 269 17.52 12.33 12.43
C LYS A 269 17.78 13.22 11.21
N ASP A 270 17.23 12.91 10.04
CA ASP A 270 17.35 13.79 8.85
C ASP A 270 16.69 15.16 9.09
N HIS A 271 15.52 15.22 9.72
CA HIS A 271 14.89 16.49 10.14
C HIS A 271 15.81 17.30 11.06
N ALA A 272 16.36 16.68 12.10
CA ALA A 272 17.25 17.33 13.04
C ALA A 272 18.54 17.86 12.37
N GLN A 273 19.11 17.10 11.43
CA GLN A 273 20.27 17.53 10.65
C GLN A 273 19.96 18.74 9.76
N ARG A 274 18.82 18.74 9.06
CA ARG A 274 18.39 19.86 8.20
C ARG A 274 18.14 21.13 9.00
N TRP A 275 17.61 20.99 10.21
CA TRP A 275 17.41 22.08 11.17
C TRP A 275 18.67 22.44 11.98
N GLN A 276 19.78 21.74 11.77
CA GLN A 276 21.05 21.94 12.48
C GLN A 276 20.91 21.85 14.01
N LEU A 277 20.04 20.94 14.47
CA LEU A 277 19.85 20.70 15.90
C LEU A 277 21.08 20.02 16.49
N SER A 278 21.49 20.46 17.68
CA SER A 278 22.53 19.77 18.46
C SER A 278 21.92 18.54 19.12
N CYS A 279 22.23 17.33 18.64
CA CYS A 279 21.69 16.10 19.21
C CYS A 279 22.64 14.90 19.11
N ASP A 280 22.53 14.01 20.10
CA ASP A 280 23.03 12.64 20.02
C ASP A 280 21.91 11.69 19.54
N HIS A 281 22.30 10.47 19.17
CA HIS A 281 21.39 9.43 18.71
C HIS A 281 21.60 8.18 19.56
N TYR A 282 20.50 7.55 19.96
CA TYR A 282 20.48 6.21 20.53
C TYR A 282 19.80 5.28 19.52
N GLU A 283 20.60 4.42 18.90
CA GLU A 283 20.17 3.54 17.81
C GLU A 283 20.21 2.08 18.30
N VAL A 284 19.15 1.32 18.01
CA VAL A 284 19.10 -0.14 18.17
C VAL A 284 18.80 -0.79 16.83
N GLU A 285 18.97 -2.11 16.74
CA GLU A 285 18.69 -2.83 15.50
C GLU A 285 17.21 -2.74 15.11
N TRP A 286 16.95 -2.79 13.81
CA TRP A 286 15.59 -2.65 13.29
C TRP A 286 14.74 -3.86 13.72
N GLY A 287 13.65 -3.58 14.44
CA GLY A 287 12.79 -4.61 15.03
C GLY A 287 13.00 -4.79 16.53
N GLU A 288 14.07 -4.22 17.10
CA GLU A 288 14.33 -4.31 18.53
C GLU A 288 13.61 -3.21 19.32
N ALA A 289 13.31 -3.55 20.58
CA ALA A 289 12.82 -2.61 21.57
C ALA A 289 13.96 -1.75 22.11
N PHE A 290 13.65 -0.53 22.51
CA PHE A 290 14.61 0.29 23.26
C PHE A 290 14.87 -0.27 24.66
N GLN A 291 16.10 -0.10 25.14
CA GLN A 291 16.49 -0.38 26.52
C GLN A 291 16.33 0.91 27.35
N TYR A 292 15.18 1.06 28.01
CA TYR A 292 14.79 2.29 28.71
C TYR A 292 15.74 2.66 29.85
N GLU A 293 16.29 1.67 30.55
CA GLU A 293 17.29 1.87 31.60
C GLU A 293 18.58 2.46 31.03
N ARG A 294 19.00 2.00 29.85
CA ARG A 294 20.19 2.52 29.17
C ARG A 294 19.96 3.94 28.65
N ILE A 295 18.77 4.24 28.14
CA ILE A 295 18.39 5.61 27.74
C ILE A 295 18.44 6.55 28.95
N SER A 296 17.86 6.13 30.08
CA SER A 296 17.88 6.92 31.33
C SER A 296 19.31 7.19 31.80
N ALA A 297 20.19 6.18 31.82
CA ALA A 297 21.59 6.35 32.18
C ALA A 297 22.34 7.30 31.22
N LEU A 298 22.09 7.19 29.91
CA LEU A 298 22.69 8.08 28.92
C LEU A 298 22.26 9.54 29.11
N ILE A 299 21.01 9.77 29.53
CA ILE A 299 20.50 11.11 29.82
C ILE A 299 21.17 11.70 31.08
N GLU A 300 21.37 10.90 32.11
CA GLU A 300 22.08 11.31 33.35
C GLU A 300 23.54 11.70 33.07
N GLU A 301 24.23 11.00 32.16
CA GLU A 301 25.63 11.26 31.83
C GLU A 301 25.86 12.56 31.03
N LYS A 302 24.89 12.97 30.20
CA LYS A 302 25.10 14.00 29.15
C LYS A 302 24.17 15.21 29.21
N GLU A 303 23.22 15.24 30.14
CA GLU A 303 22.29 16.36 30.38
C GLU A 303 21.60 16.89 29.11
N TYR A 304 20.67 16.09 28.55
CA TYR A 304 19.86 16.55 27.42
C TYR A 304 18.75 17.51 27.85
N GLN A 305 18.21 18.26 26.88
CA GLN A 305 17.07 19.18 27.07
C GLN A 305 15.77 18.63 26.46
N TRP A 306 15.90 17.78 25.45
CA TRP A 306 14.76 17.22 24.75
C TRP A 306 15.07 15.80 24.26
N LEU A 307 14.01 15.02 24.12
CA LEU A 307 14.03 13.65 23.62
C LEU A 307 13.04 13.56 22.45
N TRP A 308 13.45 13.01 21.32
CA TRP A 308 12.57 12.84 20.16
C TRP A 308 12.59 11.40 19.65
N THR A 309 11.41 10.79 19.51
CA THR A 309 11.26 9.39 19.08
C THR A 309 9.99 9.17 18.27
N VAL A 310 9.92 8.05 17.58
CA VAL A 310 8.70 7.55 16.94
C VAL A 310 7.91 6.71 17.95
N HIS A 311 6.58 6.86 18.00
CA HIS A 311 5.72 6.00 18.84
C HIS A 311 5.52 4.62 18.22
N CYS A 312 5.08 4.57 16.95
CA CYS A 312 5.01 3.34 16.18
C CYS A 312 5.95 3.40 14.97
N GLU A 313 7.04 2.64 15.04
CA GLU A 313 8.00 2.48 13.96
C GLU A 313 7.43 1.53 12.91
N THR A 314 6.58 2.06 12.02
CA THR A 314 5.86 1.23 11.05
C THR A 314 6.76 0.49 10.07
N SER A 315 8.03 0.89 9.89
CA SER A 315 8.95 0.14 9.02
C SER A 315 9.35 -1.23 9.60
N THR A 316 9.22 -1.41 10.91
CA THR A 316 9.56 -2.65 11.62
C THR A 316 8.34 -3.30 12.27
N GLY A 317 7.32 -2.50 12.61
CA GLY A 317 6.15 -2.95 13.36
C GLY A 317 6.32 -2.84 14.87
N VAL A 318 7.35 -2.13 15.36
CA VAL A 318 7.57 -1.91 16.79
C VAL A 318 6.70 -0.74 17.30
N LEU A 319 6.07 -0.94 18.45
CA LEU A 319 5.39 0.08 19.25
C LEU A 319 6.25 0.41 20.47
N ASN A 320 6.87 1.58 20.47
CA ASN A 320 7.74 2.03 21.55
C ASN A 320 6.88 2.42 22.77
N ASN A 321 7.25 1.97 23.97
CA ASN A 321 6.54 2.25 25.21
C ASN A 321 6.58 3.74 25.57
N LEU A 322 5.47 4.43 25.29
CA LEU A 322 5.32 5.86 25.55
C LEU A 322 5.34 6.19 27.05
N GLU A 323 4.80 5.32 27.92
CA GLU A 323 4.76 5.58 29.35
C GLU A 323 6.17 5.55 29.96
N SER A 324 7.02 4.59 29.60
CA SER A 324 8.43 4.59 30.02
C SER A 324 9.18 5.84 29.54
N LEU A 325 8.89 6.33 28.34
CA LEU A 325 9.50 7.56 27.81
C LEU A 325 9.01 8.80 28.56
N LYS A 326 7.74 8.85 28.96
CA LYS A 326 7.17 9.91 29.80
C LYS A 326 7.80 9.92 31.19
N GLU A 327 7.95 8.75 31.82
CA GLU A 327 8.60 8.61 33.13
C GLU A 327 10.05 9.12 33.10
N ILE A 328 10.83 8.69 32.09
CA ILE A 328 12.21 9.14 31.88
C ILE A 328 12.25 10.66 31.68
N SER A 329 11.38 11.19 30.81
CA SER A 329 11.37 12.61 30.48
C SER A 329 10.97 13.47 31.68
N GLN A 330 10.01 13.02 32.48
CA GLN A 330 9.61 13.71 33.71
C GLN A 330 10.71 13.68 34.77
N LYS A 331 11.36 12.52 34.98
CA LYS A 331 12.47 12.37 35.94
C LYS A 331 13.61 13.35 35.64
N HIS A 332 13.92 13.53 34.36
CA HIS A 332 15.06 14.33 33.89
C HIS A 332 14.67 15.71 33.36
N ASN A 333 13.40 16.12 33.52
CA ASN A 333 12.88 17.40 33.05
C ASN A 333 13.14 17.68 31.55
N LEU A 334 12.99 16.65 30.71
CA LEU A 334 13.14 16.72 29.26
C LEU A 334 11.85 17.16 28.57
N LYS A 335 12.00 17.92 27.48
CA LYS A 335 10.91 18.11 26.50
C LYS A 335 10.76 16.85 25.66
N LEU A 336 9.72 16.05 25.91
CA LEU A 336 9.43 14.84 25.14
C LEU A 336 8.68 15.19 23.85
N CYS A 337 9.26 14.83 22.72
CA CYS A 337 8.69 14.95 21.39
C CYS A 337 8.42 13.56 20.81
N VAL A 338 7.25 13.35 20.20
CA VAL A 338 6.87 12.01 19.70
C VAL A 338 6.23 12.08 18.32
N ASP A 339 6.77 11.32 17.38
CA ASP A 339 6.09 11.07 16.10
C ASP A 339 4.98 10.04 16.29
N CYS A 340 3.73 10.50 16.21
CA CYS A 340 2.52 9.69 16.34
C CYS A 340 1.78 9.54 15.00
N VAL A 341 2.42 9.84 13.86
CA VAL A 341 1.83 9.84 12.52
C VAL A 341 1.09 8.55 12.20
N SER A 342 1.63 7.41 12.63
CA SER A 342 1.03 6.10 12.34
C SER A 342 0.22 5.51 13.51
N SER A 343 0.52 5.91 14.75
CA SER A 343 -0.20 5.40 15.92
C SER A 343 -1.53 6.13 16.16
N LEU A 344 -1.65 7.39 15.73
CA LEU A 344 -2.85 8.21 15.94
C LEU A 344 -4.10 7.54 15.36
N GLY A 345 -5.06 7.21 16.23
CA GLY A 345 -6.29 6.51 15.86
C GLY A 345 -6.15 5.00 15.66
N ALA A 346 -4.95 4.44 15.77
CA ALA A 346 -4.70 3.01 15.63
C ALA A 346 -4.60 2.26 16.95
N VAL A 347 -4.08 2.95 17.97
CA VAL A 347 -3.90 2.45 19.33
C VAL A 347 -4.32 3.55 20.31
N PRO A 348 -4.66 3.19 21.57
CA PRO A 348 -4.82 4.17 22.63
C PRO A 348 -3.58 5.08 22.72
N LEU A 349 -3.80 6.38 22.78
CA LEU A 349 -2.73 7.37 22.78
C LEU A 349 -3.02 8.43 23.85
N ASN A 350 -2.18 8.50 24.88
CA ASN A 350 -2.24 9.55 25.89
C ASN A 350 -1.01 10.47 25.76
N LEU A 351 -1.24 11.70 25.30
CA LEU A 351 -0.22 12.72 25.10
C LEU A 351 -0.02 13.64 26.32
N GLU A 352 -0.71 13.41 27.44
CA GLU A 352 -0.38 14.11 28.69
C GLU A 352 1.11 13.91 29.03
N GLY A 353 1.83 15.00 29.30
CA GLY A 353 3.27 14.96 29.57
C GLY A 353 4.16 14.89 28.31
N VAL A 354 3.59 14.77 27.12
CA VAL A 354 4.32 14.90 25.84
C VAL A 354 4.32 16.37 25.42
N THR A 355 5.49 16.98 25.30
CA THR A 355 5.62 18.40 24.92
C THR A 355 5.08 18.66 23.53
N PHE A 356 5.52 17.88 22.55
CA PHE A 356 5.08 17.99 21.16
C PHE A 356 4.82 16.60 20.56
N ALA A 357 3.75 16.45 19.78
CA ALA A 357 3.56 15.23 19.00
C ALA A 357 3.03 15.52 17.60
N SER A 358 3.44 14.70 16.62
CA SER A 358 2.99 14.84 15.23
C SER A 358 1.91 13.83 14.88
N GLY A 359 1.00 14.21 13.97
CA GLY A 359 -0.05 13.34 13.46
C GLY A 359 -0.42 13.66 12.01
N VAL A 360 -1.24 12.81 11.39
CA VAL A 360 -1.72 13.03 10.02
C VAL A 360 -3.13 12.49 9.79
N SER A 361 -3.87 13.10 8.86
CA SER A 361 -5.22 12.70 8.46
C SER A 361 -5.26 11.41 7.64
N GLY A 362 -4.24 11.16 6.82
CA GLY A 362 -4.21 10.17 5.75
C GLY A 362 -3.91 8.71 6.14
N LYS A 363 -3.79 8.44 7.45
CA LYS A 363 -3.45 7.14 8.02
C LYS A 363 -4.70 6.50 8.64
N THR A 364 -4.61 6.01 9.87
CA THR A 364 -5.72 5.30 10.53
C THR A 364 -6.94 6.17 10.78
N LEU A 365 -6.79 7.51 10.83
CA LEU A 365 -7.94 8.41 10.86
C LEU A 365 -8.89 8.19 9.66
N GLY A 366 -8.39 7.71 8.52
CA GLY A 366 -9.22 7.32 7.38
C GLY A 366 -9.78 8.52 6.60
N SER A 367 -9.08 9.65 6.65
CA SER A 367 -9.34 10.81 5.80
C SER A 367 -8.32 10.88 4.66
N TYR A 368 -8.47 11.85 3.76
CA TYR A 368 -7.50 12.10 2.70
C TYR A 368 -6.17 12.60 3.28
N THR A 369 -5.06 12.25 2.63
CA THR A 369 -3.74 12.81 2.96
C THR A 369 -3.73 14.30 2.58
N GLY A 370 -3.19 15.14 3.47
CA GLY A 370 -3.07 16.58 3.21
C GLY A 370 -3.25 17.45 4.45
N LEU A 371 -3.68 16.89 5.58
CA LEU A 371 -3.66 17.58 6.87
C LEU A 371 -2.73 16.87 7.83
N SER A 372 -1.89 17.65 8.51
CA SER A 372 -1.00 17.17 9.57
C SER A 372 -1.26 17.94 10.85
N PHE A 373 -0.93 17.33 11.98
CA PHE A 373 -1.24 17.87 13.30
C PHE A 373 0.04 18.03 14.11
N VAL A 374 0.12 19.13 14.85
CA VAL A 374 1.10 19.27 15.93
C VAL A 374 0.32 19.47 17.23
N PHE A 375 0.35 18.43 18.06
CA PHE A 375 -0.17 18.45 19.42
C PHE A 375 0.89 19.10 20.32
N HIS A 376 0.44 19.88 21.30
CA HIS A 376 1.34 20.50 22.25
C HIS A 376 0.71 20.66 23.63
N GLN A 377 1.51 20.51 24.68
CA GLN A 377 1.04 20.64 26.07
C GLN A 377 1.16 22.07 26.61
N GLU A 378 2.06 22.86 26.03
CA GLU A 378 2.40 24.22 26.52
C GLU A 378 1.92 25.29 25.54
N LYS A 379 1.73 26.52 26.02
CA LYS A 379 1.42 27.65 25.12
C LYS A 379 2.67 28.04 24.32
N VAL A 380 2.57 27.97 23.00
CA VAL A 380 3.64 28.35 22.06
C VAL A 380 3.39 29.78 21.58
N ARG A 381 4.46 30.57 21.42
CA ARG A 381 4.40 31.94 20.90
C ARG A 381 5.08 32.03 19.52
N PRO A 382 4.62 32.93 18.64
CA PRO A 382 5.27 33.15 17.36
C PRO A 382 6.76 33.47 17.49
N SER A 383 7.57 33.07 16.51
CA SER A 383 9.01 33.34 16.48
C SER A 383 9.47 33.78 15.09
N LEU A 384 10.15 34.93 15.03
CA LEU A 384 10.76 35.44 13.80
C LEU A 384 11.98 34.62 13.31
N CYS A 385 12.46 33.69 14.14
CA CYS A 385 13.53 32.77 13.77
C CYS A 385 13.02 31.58 12.94
N LEU A 386 11.71 31.37 12.86
CA LEU A 386 11.11 30.27 12.11
C LEU A 386 10.54 30.76 10.77
N PRO A 387 10.63 29.94 9.70
CA PRO A 387 9.88 30.20 8.48
C PRO A 387 8.38 30.32 8.79
N ARG A 388 7.74 31.31 8.16
CA ARG A 388 6.34 31.68 8.42
C ARG A 388 5.36 30.49 8.45
N TYR A 389 5.49 29.54 7.53
CA TYR A 389 4.61 28.37 7.46
C TYR A 389 4.88 27.31 8.53
N LEU A 390 6.09 27.30 9.11
CA LEU A 390 6.54 26.33 10.12
C LEU A 390 6.43 26.87 11.56
N ASP A 391 6.04 28.13 11.72
CA ASP A 391 5.88 28.76 13.02
C ASP A 391 4.57 28.32 13.69
N LEU A 392 4.64 27.30 14.55
CA LEU A 392 3.51 26.82 15.35
C LEU A 392 2.85 27.94 16.16
N GLY A 393 3.63 28.90 16.66
CA GLY A 393 3.12 30.01 17.44
C GLY A 393 2.17 30.91 16.64
N SER A 394 2.43 31.10 15.34
CA SER A 394 1.53 31.84 14.45
C SER A 394 0.17 31.17 14.28
N TYR A 395 0.10 29.83 14.33
CA TYR A 395 -1.16 29.08 14.30
C TYR A 395 -1.90 29.21 15.63
N VAL A 396 -1.17 29.14 16.75
CA VAL A 396 -1.74 29.35 18.09
C VAL A 396 -2.32 30.76 18.24
N GLU A 397 -1.60 31.80 17.82
CA GLU A 397 -2.05 33.19 17.89
C GLU A 397 -3.29 33.45 17.02
N ALA A 398 -3.36 32.83 15.85
CA ALA A 398 -4.52 32.92 14.97
C ALA A 398 -5.77 32.22 15.52
N GLY A 399 -5.63 31.32 16.51
CA GLY A 399 -6.73 30.49 17.01
C GLY A 399 -7.30 29.55 15.95
N GLY A 400 -6.51 29.23 14.92
CA GLY A 400 -6.96 28.52 13.73
C GLY A 400 -5.88 28.51 12.64
N VAL A 401 -6.26 28.67 11.38
CA VAL A 401 -5.32 28.66 10.26
C VAL A 401 -4.87 30.09 9.87
N PRO A 402 -3.58 30.42 9.96
CA PRO A 402 -3.09 31.74 9.57
C PRO A 402 -3.06 31.92 8.04
N TYR A 403 -3.04 30.82 7.26
CA TYR A 403 -2.96 30.80 5.80
C TYR A 403 -4.13 30.05 5.16
N THR A 404 -4.30 30.20 3.85
CA THR A 404 -5.35 29.50 3.08
C THR A 404 -5.24 27.99 3.25
N GLN A 405 -6.34 27.36 3.68
CA GLN A 405 -6.45 25.92 3.88
C GLN A 405 -7.68 25.35 3.16
N SER A 406 -7.61 24.09 2.74
CA SER A 406 -8.70 23.40 2.03
C SER A 406 -9.86 23.10 2.99
N SER A 407 -11.03 23.69 2.71
CA SER A 407 -12.28 23.33 3.41
C SER A 407 -12.69 21.88 3.12
N ASN A 408 -12.43 21.36 1.91
CA ASN A 408 -12.72 19.99 1.53
C ASN A 408 -11.98 18.96 2.38
N LEU A 409 -10.68 19.16 2.63
CA LEU A 409 -9.90 18.30 3.52
C LEU A 409 -10.40 18.36 4.97
N VAL A 410 -10.79 19.56 5.41
CA VAL A 410 -11.36 19.80 6.74
C VAL A 410 -12.70 19.07 6.90
N GLU A 411 -13.61 19.16 5.93
CA GLU A 411 -14.87 18.41 5.94
C GLU A 411 -14.66 16.90 5.94
N ALA A 412 -13.75 16.40 5.09
CA ALA A 412 -13.43 14.99 5.04
C ALA A 412 -12.87 14.48 6.38
N LEU A 413 -11.96 15.23 7.00
CA LEU A 413 -11.41 14.87 8.32
C LEU A 413 -12.47 14.90 9.42
N ALA A 414 -13.32 15.93 9.46
CA ALA A 414 -14.40 16.01 10.43
C ALA A 414 -15.37 14.82 10.31
N GLN A 415 -15.72 14.40 9.10
CA GLN A 415 -16.54 13.22 8.88
C GLN A 415 -15.80 11.93 9.30
N ALA A 416 -14.51 11.81 9.01
CA ALA A 416 -13.71 10.64 9.37
C ALA A 416 -13.56 10.48 10.89
N LEU A 417 -13.50 11.58 11.64
CA LEU A 417 -13.34 11.58 13.09
C LEU A 417 -14.56 11.01 13.85
N LYS A 418 -15.75 11.01 13.26
CA LYS A 418 -16.97 10.47 13.89
C LYS A 418 -16.84 9.00 14.31
N LYS A 419 -16.02 8.20 13.63
CA LYS A 419 -15.79 6.79 14.02
C LYS A 419 -15.07 6.65 15.37
N TYR A 420 -14.48 7.72 15.89
CA TYR A 420 -13.80 7.76 17.18
C TYR A 420 -14.67 8.28 18.33
N GLU A 421 -16.00 8.42 18.11
CA GLU A 421 -16.95 8.56 19.22
C GLU A 421 -16.90 7.35 20.18
N GLN A 422 -16.57 6.16 19.65
CA GLN A 422 -16.26 4.95 20.40
C GLN A 422 -14.87 4.43 19.97
N PRO A 423 -13.77 5.04 20.46
CA PRO A 423 -12.43 4.78 19.93
C PRO A 423 -11.94 3.36 20.23
N ASN A 424 -12.38 2.76 21.34
CA ASN A 424 -12.01 1.39 21.72
C ASN A 424 -12.46 0.36 20.68
N ASP A 425 -13.65 0.54 20.07
CA ASP A 425 -14.13 -0.36 19.01
C ASP A 425 -13.17 -0.37 17.81
N VAL A 426 -12.58 0.78 17.48
CA VAL A 426 -11.59 0.88 16.39
C VAL A 426 -10.30 0.17 16.78
N TYR A 427 -9.81 0.41 18.00
CA TYR A 427 -8.56 -0.19 18.51
C TYR A 427 -8.66 -1.72 18.59
N ASP A 428 -9.76 -2.24 19.14
CA ASP A 428 -10.01 -3.66 19.30
C ASP A 428 -10.16 -4.35 17.94
N GLN A 429 -10.83 -3.72 16.97
CA GLN A 429 -10.92 -4.26 15.60
C GLN A 429 -9.55 -4.38 14.92
N ILE A 430 -8.67 -3.39 15.10
CA ILE A 430 -7.31 -3.43 14.54
C ILE A 430 -6.47 -4.50 15.24
N LYS A 431 -6.53 -4.54 16.58
CA LYS A 431 -5.82 -5.53 17.41
C LYS A 431 -6.23 -6.97 17.07
N ASN A 432 -7.53 -7.27 17.09
CA ASN A 432 -8.05 -8.61 16.80
C ASN A 432 -7.65 -9.08 15.39
N ARG A 433 -7.68 -8.16 14.40
CA ARG A 433 -7.22 -8.45 13.04
C ARG A 433 -5.73 -8.79 13.00
N SER A 434 -4.92 -8.00 13.68
CA SER A 434 -3.47 -8.19 13.72
C SER A 434 -3.07 -9.48 14.40
N GLU A 435 -3.64 -9.78 15.57
CA GLU A 435 -3.38 -11.03 16.29
C GLU A 435 -3.75 -12.24 15.43
N LYS A 436 -4.92 -12.20 14.77
CA LYS A 436 -5.35 -13.29 13.88
C LYS A 436 -4.41 -13.51 12.71
N ILE A 437 -4.00 -12.44 12.02
CA ILE A 437 -3.07 -12.54 10.89
C ILE A 437 -1.72 -13.04 11.39
N ARG A 438 -1.21 -12.46 12.47
CA ARG A 438 0.11 -12.77 13.01
C ARG A 438 0.25 -14.23 13.44
N ASN A 439 -0.72 -14.76 14.18
CA ASN A 439 -0.71 -16.15 14.62
C ASN A 439 -0.54 -17.10 13.42
N VAL A 440 -1.32 -16.86 12.35
CA VAL A 440 -1.26 -17.69 11.14
C VAL A 440 0.05 -17.51 10.38
N ILE A 441 0.63 -16.31 10.35
CA ILE A 441 1.93 -16.05 9.72
C ILE A 441 3.07 -16.75 10.48
N GLU A 442 3.04 -16.71 11.81
CA GLU A 442 4.05 -17.38 12.65
C GLU A 442 3.89 -18.91 12.59
N GLU A 443 2.66 -19.43 12.56
CA GLU A 443 2.38 -20.86 12.30
C GLU A 443 2.84 -21.33 10.91
N MET A 444 2.93 -20.42 9.93
CA MET A 444 3.54 -20.69 8.62
C MET A 444 5.07 -20.75 8.67
N GLY A 445 5.69 -20.50 9.82
CA GLY A 445 7.14 -20.49 9.99
C GLY A 445 7.81 -19.18 9.54
N TRP A 446 7.04 -18.13 9.25
CA TRP A 446 7.60 -16.86 8.81
C TRP A 446 7.96 -15.95 9.98
N LYS A 447 9.11 -15.30 9.86
CA LYS A 447 9.61 -14.38 10.88
C LYS A 447 8.92 -13.03 10.77
N VAL A 448 8.15 -12.69 11.80
CA VAL A 448 7.68 -11.32 12.05
C VAL A 448 8.79 -10.57 12.78
N LEU A 449 9.17 -9.40 12.27
CA LEU A 449 10.37 -8.70 12.72
C LEU A 449 10.24 -8.17 14.16
N ALA A 450 9.09 -7.59 14.50
CA ALA A 450 8.83 -7.07 15.84
C ALA A 450 8.44 -8.22 16.81
N PRO A 451 9.12 -8.35 17.97
CA PRO A 451 8.74 -9.30 19.01
C PRO A 451 7.33 -9.04 19.55
N SER A 452 6.67 -10.08 20.06
CA SER A 452 5.27 -10.00 20.52
C SER A 452 5.02 -8.96 21.59
N GLU A 453 6.00 -8.77 22.45
CA GLU A 453 5.93 -7.91 23.62
C GLU A 453 5.88 -6.43 23.24
N VAL A 454 6.38 -6.09 22.05
CA VAL A 454 6.48 -4.71 21.54
C VAL A 454 5.84 -4.54 20.16
N ALA A 455 5.14 -5.54 19.65
CA ALA A 455 4.51 -5.49 18.34
C ALA A 455 3.33 -4.50 18.32
N ALA A 456 3.32 -3.63 17.32
CA ALA A 456 2.18 -2.77 17.03
C ALA A 456 1.00 -3.58 16.49
N SER A 457 -0.21 -3.22 16.89
CA SER A 457 -1.42 -3.83 16.33
C SER A 457 -1.72 -3.38 14.90
N LEU A 458 -1.14 -2.28 14.43
CA LEU A 458 -1.55 -1.65 13.17
C LEU A 458 -0.80 -2.14 11.92
N ILE A 459 0.38 -2.72 12.10
CA ILE A 459 1.22 -3.20 10.99
C ILE A 459 2.19 -4.26 11.48
N MET A 460 2.49 -5.23 10.65
CA MET A 460 3.56 -6.20 10.86
C MET A 460 4.48 -6.26 9.66
N THR A 461 5.77 -6.48 9.91
CA THR A 461 6.80 -6.64 8.89
C THR A 461 7.26 -8.08 8.88
N ILE A 462 7.21 -8.72 7.72
CA ILE A 462 7.62 -10.10 7.50
C ILE A 462 8.96 -10.09 6.78
N GLU A 463 9.92 -10.81 7.35
CA GLU A 463 11.23 -11.06 6.76
C GLU A 463 11.21 -12.37 5.97
N PHE A 464 11.66 -12.31 4.71
CA PHE A 464 11.78 -13.48 3.84
C PHE A 464 13.25 -13.87 3.64
N SER A 465 13.51 -15.17 3.49
CA SER A 465 14.82 -15.70 3.10
C SER A 465 15.23 -15.24 1.69
N GLU A 466 16.52 -15.31 1.37
CA GLU A 466 17.04 -14.92 0.05
C GLU A 466 16.40 -15.70 -1.11
N GLU A 467 15.97 -16.93 -0.86
CA GLU A 467 15.28 -17.78 -1.82
C GLU A 467 13.88 -17.26 -2.18
N LYS A 468 13.26 -16.50 -1.26
CA LYS A 468 11.90 -15.96 -1.41
C LYS A 468 11.94 -14.45 -1.51
N LYS A 469 11.81 -13.95 -2.74
CA LYS A 469 11.75 -12.50 -2.96
C LYS A 469 10.40 -11.94 -2.54
N ALA A 470 10.39 -11.09 -1.51
CA ALA A 470 9.21 -10.37 -1.03
C ALA A 470 8.49 -9.61 -2.15
N LYS A 471 9.26 -9.05 -3.10
CA LYS A 471 8.70 -8.40 -4.30
C LYS A 471 7.85 -9.35 -5.14
N THR A 472 8.37 -10.55 -5.44
CA THR A 472 7.66 -11.56 -6.25
C THR A 472 6.39 -12.02 -5.54
N ILE A 473 6.46 -12.23 -4.22
CA ILE A 473 5.28 -12.58 -3.41
C ILE A 473 4.24 -11.47 -3.47
N GLY A 474 4.64 -10.22 -3.23
CA GLY A 474 3.78 -9.05 -3.30
C GLY A 474 3.15 -8.84 -4.67
N ASP A 475 3.90 -9.03 -5.76
CA ASP A 475 3.40 -8.97 -7.14
C ASP A 475 2.35 -10.04 -7.39
N ASN A 476 2.59 -11.28 -6.95
CA ASN A 476 1.64 -12.38 -7.11
C ASN A 476 0.36 -12.16 -6.27
N LEU A 477 0.47 -11.67 -5.04
CA LEU A 477 -0.70 -11.32 -4.23
C LEU A 477 -1.52 -10.21 -4.88
N PHE A 478 -0.85 -9.22 -5.47
CA PHE A 478 -1.50 -8.15 -6.23
C PHE A 478 -2.29 -8.71 -7.42
N LEU A 479 -1.72 -9.63 -8.21
CA LEU A 479 -2.45 -10.31 -9.29
C LEU A 479 -3.70 -11.04 -8.78
N ASN A 480 -3.70 -11.54 -7.55
CA ASN A 480 -4.84 -12.20 -6.91
C ASN A 480 -5.80 -11.25 -6.15
N GLY A 481 -5.57 -9.95 -6.22
CA GLY A 481 -6.47 -8.90 -5.71
C GLY A 481 -6.15 -8.45 -4.29
N PHE A 482 -4.90 -8.53 -3.85
CA PHE A 482 -4.46 -8.04 -2.55
C PHE A 482 -3.30 -7.06 -2.70
N LEU A 483 -3.47 -5.85 -2.20
CA LEU A 483 -2.44 -4.81 -2.25
C LEU A 483 -1.71 -4.76 -0.90
N LEU A 484 -0.44 -5.17 -0.89
CA LEU A 484 0.44 -5.19 0.29
C LEU A 484 1.62 -4.26 0.07
N HIS A 485 2.32 -3.89 1.14
CA HIS A 485 3.41 -2.93 1.08
C HIS A 485 4.76 -3.64 1.02
N TYR A 486 5.43 -3.52 -0.12
CA TYR A 486 6.77 -4.09 -0.34
C TYR A 486 7.65 -3.19 -1.21
N GLU A 487 7.08 -2.26 -1.97
CA GLU A 487 7.81 -1.51 -3.00
C GLU A 487 8.70 -0.37 -2.47
N SER A 488 8.59 -0.02 -1.18
CA SER A 488 9.48 0.98 -0.59
C SER A 488 10.93 0.51 -0.63
N SER A 489 11.85 1.46 -0.87
CA SER A 489 13.28 1.16 -1.04
C SER A 489 13.88 0.44 0.18
N TYR A 490 13.48 0.80 1.40
CA TYR A 490 13.98 0.14 2.62
C TYR A 490 13.48 -1.31 2.77
N LEU A 491 12.29 -1.62 2.24
CA LEU A 491 11.72 -2.97 2.23
C LEU A 491 12.39 -3.82 1.16
N GLN A 492 12.52 -3.30 -0.06
CA GLN A 492 13.17 -3.99 -1.18
C GLN A 492 14.63 -4.36 -0.84
N LYS A 493 15.38 -3.43 -0.22
CA LYS A 493 16.77 -3.67 0.19
C LYS A 493 16.93 -4.78 1.24
N ARG A 494 15.90 -5.03 2.05
CA ARG A 494 15.92 -5.99 3.16
C ARG A 494 15.11 -7.25 2.88
N ASN A 495 14.54 -7.36 1.69
CA ASN A 495 13.65 -8.45 1.30
C ASN A 495 12.43 -8.61 2.25
N TRP A 496 11.78 -7.49 2.56
CA TRP A 496 10.64 -7.44 3.48
C TRP A 496 9.32 -7.12 2.78
N LEU A 497 8.23 -7.55 3.40
CA LEU A 497 6.86 -7.18 3.05
C LEU A 497 6.09 -6.84 4.32
N GLN A 498 5.20 -5.86 4.24
CA GLN A 498 4.39 -5.42 5.36
C GLN A 498 2.90 -5.65 5.11
N ILE A 499 2.22 -6.07 6.17
CA ILE A 499 0.77 -6.23 6.22
C ILE A 499 0.21 -5.18 7.18
N SER A 500 -0.52 -4.21 6.64
CA SER A 500 -1.27 -3.22 7.44
C SER A 500 -2.59 -3.80 7.90
N CYS A 501 -2.89 -3.61 9.18
CA CYS A 501 -4.16 -3.94 9.81
C CYS A 501 -5.05 -2.71 10.04
N MET A 502 -4.70 -1.54 9.48
CA MET A 502 -5.42 -0.28 9.72
C MET A 502 -6.76 -0.18 8.97
N ASN A 503 -6.86 -0.78 7.77
CA ASN A 503 -8.07 -0.71 6.96
C ASN A 503 -9.16 -1.64 7.49
N ARG A 504 -10.43 -1.35 7.17
CA ARG A 504 -11.53 -2.29 7.37
C ARG A 504 -11.43 -3.40 6.33
N ILE A 505 -11.22 -4.62 6.78
CA ILE A 505 -11.01 -5.79 5.94
C ILE A 505 -11.95 -6.90 6.42
N SER A 506 -12.61 -7.58 5.48
CA SER A 506 -13.52 -8.67 5.82
C SER A 506 -12.77 -9.93 6.24
N GLU A 507 -13.37 -10.73 7.12
CA GLU A 507 -12.82 -12.03 7.55
C GLU A 507 -12.55 -12.98 6.39
N LYS A 508 -13.41 -12.93 5.36
CA LYS A 508 -13.26 -13.71 4.14
C LYS A 508 -12.01 -13.31 3.36
N ASP A 509 -11.72 -12.02 3.29
CA ASP A 509 -10.55 -11.52 2.57
C ASP A 509 -9.26 -11.78 3.34
N ILE A 510 -9.28 -11.68 4.68
CA ILE A 510 -8.15 -12.09 5.55
C ILE A 510 -7.83 -13.57 5.31
N LYS A 511 -8.84 -14.44 5.42
CA LYS A 511 -8.67 -15.89 5.18
C LYS A 511 -8.11 -16.17 3.79
N LYS A 512 -8.64 -15.51 2.75
CA LYS A 512 -8.16 -15.68 1.37
C LYS A 512 -6.71 -15.18 1.20
N LEU A 513 -6.32 -14.08 1.84
CA LEU A 513 -4.93 -13.61 1.84
C LEU A 513 -4.01 -14.68 2.46
N LEU A 514 -4.35 -15.20 3.64
CA LEU A 514 -3.55 -16.19 4.35
C LEU A 514 -3.45 -17.51 3.57
N GLU A 515 -4.55 -17.97 2.96
CA GLU A 515 -4.54 -19.13 2.04
C GLU A 515 -3.58 -18.91 0.85
N LEU A 516 -3.53 -17.70 0.28
CA LEU A 516 -2.59 -17.40 -0.80
C LEU A 516 -1.15 -17.33 -0.32
N LEU A 517 -0.91 -16.72 0.84
CA LEU A 517 0.41 -16.63 1.46
C LEU A 517 1.00 -18.01 1.76
N SER A 518 0.18 -18.95 2.24
CA SER A 518 0.59 -20.34 2.51
C SER A 518 1.25 -21.06 1.32
N ARG A 519 0.95 -20.63 0.09
CA ARG A 519 1.51 -21.22 -1.14
C ARG A 519 2.99 -20.92 -1.34
N PHE A 520 3.50 -19.92 -0.62
CA PHE A 520 4.91 -19.53 -0.64
C PHE A 520 5.68 -20.09 0.57
N ARG A 521 5.08 -21.00 1.36
CA ARG A 521 5.77 -21.68 2.47
C ARG A 521 6.78 -22.71 1.92
N ASP A 522 7.83 -22.99 2.69
CA ASP A 522 8.77 -24.06 2.36
C ASP A 522 8.08 -25.42 2.46
N LYS A 523 8.46 -26.34 1.56
CA LYS A 523 7.87 -27.69 1.52
C LYS A 523 8.18 -28.52 2.78
N GLU A 524 9.21 -28.13 3.54
CA GLU A 524 9.61 -28.79 4.79
C GLU A 524 8.67 -28.49 5.98
N ASP A 525 7.88 -27.40 5.92
CA ASP A 525 6.94 -26.98 6.99
C ASP A 525 5.49 -27.46 6.75
N ALA A 526 5.28 -28.39 5.82
CA ALA A 526 3.95 -28.76 5.30
C ALA A 526 3.02 -29.46 6.31
N THR A 527 3.51 -29.87 7.47
CA THR A 527 2.85 -30.83 8.37
C THR A 527 1.79 -30.26 9.32
N ILE A 528 1.60 -28.93 9.41
CA ILE A 528 0.90 -28.33 10.58
C ILE A 528 -0.55 -27.83 10.31
N LEU A 529 -1.06 -27.82 9.07
CA LEU A 529 -2.39 -27.22 8.80
C LEU A 529 -3.54 -28.24 8.54
N SER A 530 -3.52 -29.44 9.16
CA SER A 530 -4.63 -30.40 9.00
C SER A 530 -5.87 -30.12 9.85
N ASP A 531 -5.79 -29.25 10.86
CA ASP A 531 -6.81 -29.22 11.92
C ASP A 531 -7.69 -27.96 11.95
N TYR A 532 -7.57 -27.07 10.98
CA TYR A 532 -8.51 -25.95 10.84
C TYR A 532 -9.58 -26.26 9.80
N SER A 533 -10.74 -26.67 10.30
CA SER A 533 -12.03 -26.52 9.60
C SER A 533 -12.29 -25.03 9.37
N PHE A 534 -11.81 -24.57 8.22
CA PHE A 534 -11.90 -23.24 7.66
C PHE A 534 -13.32 -22.65 7.57
#